data_AF-A0AAN9YRP4-F1
#
_entry.id   AF-A0AAN9YRP4-F1
#
_cell.length_a   1.000
_cell.length_b   1.000
_cell.length_c   1.000
_cell.angle_alpha   90.00
_cell.angle_beta   90.00
_cell.angle_gamma   90.00
#
_symmetry.space_group_name_H-M   'P 1'
#
loop_
_entity.id
_entity.type
_entity.pdbx_description
1 polymer ?
#
loop_
_entity_poly.entity_id
_entity_poly.type
_entity_poly.pdbx_seq_one_letter_code
_entity_poly.pdbx_strand_id
1 'polypeptide(L)'
;MLCANASRTDSIVAEYKDKSLDELVQLKLLNVDQRAQRLKKPHLEAQLAQIEEQLAQFKKVDEEYRTRLASEKATLEKTLSEKFETAKAEAVKEVQEKAAADSKKTLHDSLLTLSQFLRLAAARRSEEADAGLDENMALEGVLLNVYSGDENAVSTMLKLIEGSEEKTQSVSGEELQTSCKLTDPWLYLCFAAGKKLTPP
;
A
#
# COMPACT_ATOMS: atom_id res chain seq x y z
N MET A 1 21.24 -62.81 -1.66
CA MET A 1 21.61 -64.17 -2.11
C MET A 1 21.47 -64.38 -3.62
N LEU A 2 20.49 -63.77 -4.32
CA LEU A 2 20.30 -63.94 -5.78
C LEU A 2 21.44 -63.40 -6.67
N CYS A 3 22.12 -62.32 -6.27
CA CYS A 3 23.20 -61.70 -7.07
C CYS A 3 24.47 -62.58 -7.16
N ALA A 4 24.77 -63.39 -6.14
CA ALA A 4 25.96 -64.24 -6.12
C ALA A 4 25.88 -65.37 -7.17
N ASN A 5 24.69 -65.97 -7.34
CA ASN A 5 24.45 -67.07 -8.28
C ASN A 5 24.47 -66.62 -9.75
N ALA A 6 24.02 -65.39 -10.04
CA ALA A 6 24.10 -64.81 -11.38
C ALA A 6 25.57 -64.56 -11.79
N SER A 7 26.41 -64.01 -10.90
CA SER A 7 27.83 -63.78 -11.18
C SER A 7 28.63 -65.06 -11.46
N ARG A 8 28.27 -66.16 -10.80
CA ARG A 8 28.90 -67.47 -10.98
C ARG A 8 28.54 -68.09 -12.33
N THR A 9 27.27 -67.99 -12.71
CA THR A 9 26.75 -68.40 -14.05
C THR A 9 27.48 -67.63 -15.15
N ASP A 10 27.67 -66.34 -14.98
CA ASP A 10 28.34 -65.47 -15.96
C ASP A 10 29.83 -65.79 -16.11
N SER A 11 30.50 -66.17 -15.01
CA SER A 11 31.91 -66.58 -15.00
C SER A 11 32.11 -67.91 -15.73
N ILE A 12 31.22 -68.89 -15.50
CA ILE A 12 31.25 -70.21 -16.17
C ILE A 12 31.01 -70.06 -17.68
N VAL A 13 30.06 -69.23 -18.09
CA VAL A 13 29.81 -68.96 -19.52
C VAL A 13 30.99 -68.20 -20.18
N ALA A 14 31.69 -67.35 -19.43
CA ALA A 14 32.87 -66.63 -19.92
C ALA A 14 34.13 -67.50 -20.02
N GLU A 15 34.24 -68.56 -19.22
CA GLU A 15 35.35 -69.53 -19.22
C GLU A 15 35.18 -70.58 -20.33
N TYR A 16 33.93 -70.91 -20.71
CA TYR A 16 33.60 -71.87 -21.78
C TYR A 16 32.90 -71.20 -22.97
N LYS A 17 33.57 -70.22 -23.60
CA LYS A 17 33.03 -69.45 -24.76
C LYS A 17 32.74 -70.30 -26.00
N ASP A 18 33.38 -71.47 -26.11
CA ASP A 18 33.31 -72.33 -27.29
C ASP A 18 32.13 -73.31 -27.24
N LYS A 19 31.39 -73.36 -26.11
CA LYS A 19 30.28 -74.29 -25.88
C LYS A 19 28.95 -73.56 -25.78
N SER A 20 27.90 -74.18 -26.31
CA SER A 20 26.55 -73.61 -26.25
C SER A 20 25.95 -73.69 -24.84
N LEU A 21 24.98 -72.80 -24.54
CA LEU A 21 24.25 -72.83 -23.26
C LEU A 21 23.55 -74.18 -22.99
N ASP A 22 23.16 -74.90 -24.03
CA ASP A 22 22.57 -76.25 -23.92
C ASP A 22 23.63 -77.31 -23.61
N GLU A 23 24.83 -77.21 -24.16
CA GLU A 23 25.95 -78.10 -23.82
C GLU A 23 26.42 -77.90 -22.37
N LEU A 24 26.41 -76.67 -21.87
CA LEU A 24 26.76 -76.37 -20.48
C LEU A 24 25.72 -76.92 -19.48
N VAL A 25 24.45 -77.03 -19.87
CA VAL A 25 23.41 -77.71 -19.10
C VAL A 25 23.57 -79.23 -19.17
N GLN A 26 23.87 -79.79 -20.35
CA GLN A 26 24.11 -81.23 -20.51
C GLN A 26 25.35 -81.71 -19.73
N LEU A 27 26.40 -80.90 -19.64
CA LEU A 27 27.60 -81.16 -18.83
C LEU A 27 27.38 -80.96 -17.32
N LYS A 28 26.14 -80.65 -16.88
CA LYS A 28 25.77 -80.33 -15.49
C LYS A 28 26.55 -79.16 -14.88
N LEU A 29 27.19 -78.34 -15.72
CA LEU A 29 27.90 -77.12 -15.30
C LEU A 29 26.92 -75.97 -15.03
N LEU A 30 25.75 -76.00 -15.68
CA LEU A 30 24.67 -75.05 -15.52
C LEU A 30 23.33 -75.76 -15.22
N ASN A 31 22.49 -75.17 -14.38
CA ASN A 31 21.09 -75.59 -14.23
C ASN A 31 20.20 -74.95 -15.31
N VAL A 32 19.06 -75.59 -15.62
CA VAL A 32 18.03 -75.12 -16.55
C VAL A 32 17.55 -73.70 -16.18
N ASP A 33 17.42 -73.40 -14.89
CA ASP A 33 17.05 -72.07 -14.40
C ASP A 33 18.13 -71.01 -14.66
N GLN A 34 19.41 -71.37 -14.55
CA GLN A 34 20.53 -70.46 -14.81
C GLN A 34 20.64 -70.14 -16.31
N ARG A 35 20.35 -71.12 -17.18
CA ARG A 35 20.21 -70.91 -18.63
C ARG A 35 19.05 -69.96 -18.94
N ALA A 36 17.88 -70.21 -18.37
CA ALA A 36 16.70 -69.37 -18.58
C ALA A 36 16.91 -67.93 -18.09
N GLN A 37 17.64 -67.74 -16.97
CA GLN A 37 18.03 -66.42 -16.47
C GLN A 37 19.02 -65.71 -17.39
N ARG A 38 20.04 -66.42 -17.89
CA ARG A 38 21.03 -65.84 -18.83
C ARG A 38 20.40 -65.41 -20.16
N LEU A 39 19.40 -66.16 -20.64
CA LEU A 39 18.64 -65.81 -21.85
C LEU A 39 17.78 -64.54 -21.68
N LYS A 40 17.24 -64.32 -20.47
CA LYS A 40 16.42 -63.14 -20.14
C LYS A 40 17.25 -61.90 -19.82
N LYS A 41 18.49 -62.07 -19.36
CA LYS A 41 19.39 -60.99 -18.97
C LYS A 41 19.56 -59.86 -20.01
N PRO A 42 19.88 -60.13 -21.30
CA PRO A 42 20.05 -59.05 -22.28
C PRO A 42 18.76 -58.24 -22.53
N HIS A 43 17.59 -58.88 -22.42
CA HIS A 43 16.31 -58.18 -22.52
C HIS A 43 16.09 -57.23 -21.34
N LEU A 44 16.44 -57.65 -20.12
CA LEU A 44 16.37 -56.80 -18.92
C LEU A 44 17.39 -55.65 -18.97
N GLU A 45 18.60 -55.89 -19.49
CA GLU A 45 19.62 -54.85 -19.67
C GLU A 45 19.16 -53.80 -20.72
N ALA A 46 18.53 -54.23 -21.81
CA ALA A 46 17.94 -53.32 -22.80
C ALA A 46 16.78 -52.49 -22.21
N GLN A 47 15.92 -53.10 -21.40
CA GLN A 47 14.85 -52.37 -20.68
C GLN A 47 15.42 -51.38 -19.67
N LEU A 48 16.48 -51.74 -18.94
CA LEU A 48 17.16 -50.82 -18.02
C LEU A 48 17.72 -49.61 -18.77
N ALA A 49 18.44 -49.83 -19.87
CA ALA A 49 18.98 -48.74 -20.69
C ALA A 49 17.87 -47.81 -21.21
N GLN A 50 16.74 -48.37 -21.66
CA GLN A 50 15.59 -47.59 -22.10
C GLN A 50 14.98 -46.75 -20.97
N ILE A 51 14.80 -47.34 -19.79
CA ILE A 51 14.24 -46.63 -18.62
C ILE A 51 15.21 -45.55 -18.14
N GLU A 52 16.51 -45.79 -18.14
CA GLU A 52 17.53 -44.81 -17.78
C GLU A 52 17.53 -43.62 -18.73
N GLU A 53 17.38 -43.85 -20.04
CA GLU A 53 17.26 -42.79 -21.03
C GLU A 53 15.99 -41.96 -20.82
N GLN A 54 14.84 -42.60 -20.59
CA GLN A 54 13.59 -41.91 -20.27
C GLN A 54 13.73 -41.07 -19.00
N LEU A 55 14.39 -41.60 -17.97
CA LEU A 55 14.62 -40.91 -16.71
C LEU A 55 15.52 -39.68 -16.91
N ALA A 56 16.56 -39.80 -17.73
CA ALA A 56 17.43 -38.67 -18.10
C ALA A 56 16.65 -37.56 -18.82
N GLN A 57 15.76 -37.93 -19.75
CA GLN A 57 14.88 -36.97 -20.43
C GLN A 57 13.91 -36.28 -19.46
N PHE A 58 13.27 -37.02 -18.56
CA PHE A 58 12.38 -36.44 -17.55
C PHE A 58 13.09 -35.47 -16.61
N LYS A 59 14.31 -35.81 -16.17
CA LYS A 59 15.12 -34.89 -15.34
C LYS A 59 15.45 -33.60 -16.06
N LYS A 60 15.81 -33.68 -17.34
CA LYS A 60 16.10 -32.50 -18.15
C LYS A 60 14.88 -31.58 -18.26
N VAL A 61 13.71 -32.17 -18.53
CA VAL A 61 12.45 -31.42 -18.59
C VAL A 61 12.13 -30.77 -17.24
N ASP A 62 12.28 -31.49 -16.12
CA ASP A 62 12.06 -30.93 -14.77
C ASP A 62 13.00 -29.74 -14.48
N GLU A 63 14.27 -29.84 -14.85
CA GLU A 63 15.23 -28.72 -14.71
C GLU A 63 14.86 -27.52 -15.58
N GLU A 64 14.44 -27.73 -16.83
CA GLU A 64 13.97 -26.67 -17.72
C GLU A 64 12.73 -25.96 -17.15
N TYR A 65 11.77 -26.72 -16.60
CA TYR A 65 10.58 -26.16 -15.95
C TYR A 65 10.93 -25.36 -14.69
N ARG A 66 11.79 -25.90 -13.82
CA ARG A 66 12.22 -25.17 -12.61
C ARG A 66 12.93 -23.87 -12.96
N THR A 67 13.78 -23.90 -13.98
CA THR A 67 14.50 -22.71 -14.45
C THR A 67 13.52 -21.66 -15.01
N ARG A 68 12.56 -22.08 -15.84
CA ARG A 68 11.52 -21.18 -16.35
C ARG A 68 10.69 -20.58 -15.23
N LEU A 69 10.19 -21.39 -14.31
CA LEU A 69 9.40 -20.93 -13.16
C LEU A 69 10.18 -19.93 -12.29
N ALA A 70 11.47 -20.19 -12.04
CA ALA A 70 12.31 -19.24 -11.31
C ALA A 70 12.46 -17.92 -12.06
N SER A 71 12.66 -17.96 -13.38
CA SER A 71 12.76 -16.76 -14.21
C SER A 71 11.45 -15.96 -14.29
N GLU A 72 10.32 -16.63 -14.45
CA GLU A 72 8.98 -16.02 -14.48
C GLU A 72 8.62 -15.42 -13.13
N LYS A 73 8.95 -16.10 -12.03
CA LYS A 73 8.77 -15.56 -10.69
C LYS A 73 9.59 -14.29 -10.49
N ALA A 74 10.87 -14.30 -10.89
CA ALA A 74 11.73 -13.12 -10.76
C ALA A 74 11.24 -11.93 -11.63
N THR A 75 10.76 -12.19 -12.84
CA THR A 75 10.20 -11.12 -13.70
C THR A 75 8.88 -10.58 -13.16
N LEU A 76 8.01 -11.44 -12.63
CA LEU A 76 6.76 -11.04 -11.99
C LEU A 76 7.03 -10.22 -10.73
N GLU A 77 7.94 -10.66 -9.85
CA GLU A 77 8.31 -9.93 -8.64
C GLU A 77 8.88 -8.55 -8.98
N LYS A 78 9.77 -8.47 -9.97
CA LYS A 78 10.29 -7.19 -10.46
C LYS A 78 9.19 -6.28 -11.00
N THR A 79 8.32 -6.81 -11.86
CA THR A 79 7.23 -6.03 -12.47
C THR A 79 6.23 -5.55 -11.42
N LEU A 80 5.89 -6.38 -10.43
CA LEU A 80 5.00 -6.01 -9.34
C LEU A 80 5.63 -4.95 -8.44
N SER A 81 6.91 -5.09 -8.11
CA SER A 81 7.65 -4.10 -7.33
C SER A 81 7.72 -2.76 -8.06
N GLU A 82 8.03 -2.75 -9.35
CA GLU A 82 8.06 -1.53 -10.16
C GLU A 82 6.68 -0.87 -10.21
N LYS A 83 5.62 -1.64 -10.50
CA LYS A 83 4.23 -1.12 -10.51
C LYS A 83 3.79 -0.58 -9.17
N PHE A 84 4.18 -1.22 -8.08
CA PHE A 84 3.85 -0.77 -6.73
C PHE A 84 4.54 0.55 -6.41
N GLU A 85 5.84 0.67 -6.69
CA GLU A 85 6.58 1.90 -6.46
C GLU A 85 6.08 3.05 -7.35
N THR A 86 5.74 2.79 -8.62
CA THR A 86 5.12 3.81 -9.48
C THR A 86 3.76 4.24 -8.96
N ALA A 87 2.88 3.30 -8.62
CA ALA A 87 1.55 3.61 -8.10
C ALA A 87 1.62 4.39 -6.77
N LYS A 88 2.56 4.03 -5.90
CA LYS A 88 2.82 4.75 -4.65
C LYS A 88 3.30 6.17 -4.92
N ALA A 89 4.25 6.35 -5.85
CA ALA A 89 4.74 7.68 -6.20
C ALA A 89 3.64 8.56 -6.81
N GLU A 90 2.79 8.00 -7.67
CA GLU A 90 1.64 8.70 -8.24
C GLU A 90 0.61 9.09 -7.18
N ALA A 91 0.25 8.16 -6.28
CA ALA A 91 -0.67 8.44 -5.18
C ALA A 91 -0.14 9.53 -4.24
N VAL A 92 1.16 9.51 -3.92
CA VAL A 92 1.80 10.55 -3.09
C VAL A 92 1.76 11.90 -3.79
N LYS A 93 2.04 11.96 -5.10
CA LYS A 93 1.93 13.21 -5.87
C LYS A 93 0.51 13.76 -5.88
N GLU A 94 -0.49 12.92 -6.14
CA GLU A 94 -1.89 13.34 -6.15
C GLU A 94 -2.33 13.90 -4.78
N VAL A 95 -1.93 13.26 -3.69
CA VAL A 95 -2.21 13.75 -2.33
C VAL A 95 -1.50 15.08 -2.06
N GLN A 96 -0.24 15.23 -2.48
CA GLN A 96 0.49 16.49 -2.31
C GLN A 96 -0.12 17.64 -3.12
N GLU A 97 -0.52 17.39 -4.36
CA GLU A 97 -1.17 18.38 -5.21
C GLU A 97 -2.52 18.83 -4.64
N LYS A 98 -3.34 17.87 -4.17
CA LYS A 98 -4.61 18.18 -3.49
C LYS A 98 -4.38 18.96 -2.21
N ALA A 99 -3.44 18.53 -1.35
CA ALA A 99 -3.12 19.24 -0.12
C ALA A 99 -2.63 20.67 -0.36
N ALA A 100 -1.82 20.90 -1.39
CA ALA A 100 -1.38 22.23 -1.77
C ALA A 100 -2.53 23.11 -2.29
N ALA A 101 -3.43 22.54 -3.11
CA ALA A 101 -4.60 23.23 -3.61
C ALA A 101 -5.58 23.59 -2.49
N ASP A 102 -5.87 22.64 -1.59
CA ASP A 102 -6.74 22.82 -0.44
C ASP A 102 -6.14 23.85 0.54
N SER A 103 -4.83 23.78 0.82
CA SER A 103 -4.15 24.79 1.65
C SER A 103 -4.28 26.20 1.07
N LYS A 104 -4.08 26.36 -0.24
CA LYS A 104 -4.25 27.66 -0.91
C LYS A 104 -5.69 28.15 -0.85
N LYS A 105 -6.66 27.25 -1.02
CA LYS A 105 -8.08 27.56 -0.92
C LYS A 105 -8.45 27.98 0.50
N THR A 106 -8.09 27.19 1.51
CA THR A 106 -8.31 27.52 2.93
C THR A 106 -7.69 28.85 3.30
N LEU A 107 -6.47 29.14 2.84
CA LEU A 107 -5.83 30.44 3.06
C LEU A 107 -6.61 31.58 2.39
N HIS A 108 -7.04 31.40 1.14
CA HIS A 108 -7.85 32.38 0.44
C HIS A 108 -9.19 32.64 1.17
N ASP A 109 -9.90 31.59 1.57
CA ASP A 109 -11.19 31.68 2.25
C ASP A 109 -11.02 32.33 3.64
N SER A 110 -9.95 32.01 4.35
CA SER A 110 -9.55 32.64 5.62
C SER A 110 -9.32 34.15 5.47
N LEU A 111 -8.55 34.55 4.45
CA LEU A 111 -8.31 35.96 4.15
C LEU A 111 -9.58 36.69 3.71
N LEU A 112 -10.48 36.01 2.99
CA LEU A 112 -11.76 36.56 2.61
C LEU A 112 -12.63 36.83 3.85
N THR A 113 -12.75 35.88 4.77
CA THR A 113 -13.49 36.07 6.04
C THR A 113 -12.92 37.23 6.86
N LEU A 114 -11.58 37.30 6.98
CA LEU A 114 -10.91 38.42 7.65
C LEU A 114 -11.23 39.77 6.96
N SER A 115 -11.17 39.82 5.64
CA SER A 115 -11.46 41.04 4.88
C SER A 115 -12.93 41.49 5.02
N GLN A 116 -13.86 40.54 5.10
CA GLN A 116 -15.28 40.81 5.32
C GLN A 116 -15.52 41.35 6.74
N PHE A 117 -14.84 40.79 7.74
CA PHE A 117 -14.84 41.33 9.10
C PHE A 117 -14.30 42.76 9.15
N LEU A 118 -13.15 43.03 8.53
CA LEU A 118 -12.57 44.37 8.49
C LEU A 118 -13.48 45.38 7.77
N ARG A 119 -14.17 44.95 6.71
CA ARG A 119 -15.18 45.78 6.03
C ARG A 119 -16.37 46.09 6.94
N LEU A 120 -16.86 45.09 7.70
CA LEU A 120 -17.94 45.27 8.66
C LEU A 120 -17.53 46.26 9.77
N ALA A 121 -16.34 46.08 10.33
CA ALA A 121 -15.76 46.98 11.32
C ALA A 121 -15.66 48.43 10.79
N ALA A 122 -15.17 48.61 9.56
CA ALA A 122 -15.08 49.92 8.94
C ALA A 122 -16.46 50.57 8.73
N ALA A 123 -17.46 49.81 8.30
CA ALA A 123 -18.83 50.30 8.11
C ALA A 123 -19.45 50.75 9.45
N ARG A 124 -19.27 49.96 10.52
CA ARG A 124 -19.79 50.26 11.87
C ARG A 124 -19.16 51.50 12.50
N ARG A 125 -17.92 51.85 12.14
CA ARG A 125 -17.26 53.11 12.55
C ARG A 125 -17.75 54.34 11.75
N SER A 126 -18.31 54.14 10.57
CA SER A 126 -18.76 55.23 9.69
C SER A 126 -20.21 55.64 9.93
N GLU A 127 -21.04 54.74 10.46
CA GLU A 127 -22.42 55.04 10.87
C GLU A 127 -22.44 55.58 12.31
N GLU A 128 -23.46 56.35 12.69
CA GLU A 128 -23.76 56.72 14.09
C GLU A 128 -24.22 55.48 14.89
N ALA A 129 -23.46 54.40 14.81
CA ALA A 129 -23.70 53.18 15.51
C ALA A 129 -23.53 53.44 17.01
N ASP A 130 -24.52 53.05 17.81
CA ASP A 130 -24.49 53.24 19.25
C ASP A 130 -23.26 52.52 19.85
N ALA A 131 -22.32 53.31 20.35
CA ALA A 131 -21.06 52.83 20.91
C ALA A 131 -21.26 51.99 22.19
N GLY A 132 -22.45 52.03 22.80
CA GLY A 132 -22.81 51.22 23.97
C GLY A 132 -23.36 49.84 23.64
N LEU A 133 -23.54 49.49 22.36
CA LEU A 133 -23.96 48.14 21.96
C LEU A 133 -22.83 47.13 22.19
N ASP A 134 -23.18 46.01 22.83
CA ASP A 134 -22.28 44.88 23.14
C ASP A 134 -21.55 44.41 21.86
N GLU A 135 -22.24 44.39 20.72
CA GLU A 135 -21.68 43.98 19.43
C GLU A 135 -20.62 44.93 18.89
N ASN A 136 -20.78 46.24 19.09
CA ASN A 136 -19.81 47.25 18.66
C ASN A 136 -18.57 47.24 19.57
N MET A 137 -18.78 47.07 20.88
CA MET A 137 -17.69 46.90 21.85
C MET A 137 -16.89 45.63 21.59
N ALA A 138 -17.55 44.54 21.20
CA ALA A 138 -16.92 43.28 20.81
C ALA A 138 -16.10 43.43 19.52
N LEU A 139 -16.64 44.11 18.51
CA LEU A 139 -15.93 44.41 17.27
C LEU A 139 -14.63 45.17 17.53
N GLU A 140 -14.68 46.21 18.36
CA GLU A 140 -13.50 47.02 18.70
C GLU A 140 -12.47 46.25 19.55
N GLY A 141 -12.92 45.42 20.50
CA GLY A 141 -12.02 44.58 21.30
C GLY A 141 -11.32 43.50 20.47
N VAL A 142 -12.03 42.88 19.51
CA VAL A 142 -11.42 41.93 18.56
C VAL A 142 -10.43 42.65 17.65
N LEU A 143 -10.74 43.86 17.15
CA LEU A 143 -9.81 44.64 16.33
C LEU A 143 -8.53 45.00 17.09
N LEU A 144 -8.62 45.35 18.37
CA LEU A 144 -7.46 45.63 19.22
C LEU A 144 -6.52 44.42 19.27
N ASN A 145 -7.08 43.22 19.48
CA ASN A 145 -6.30 41.98 19.51
C ASN A 145 -5.69 41.64 18.16
N VAL A 146 -6.44 41.84 17.05
CA VAL A 146 -5.92 41.63 15.69
C VAL A 146 -4.78 42.60 15.34
N TYR A 147 -4.80 43.83 15.88
CA TYR A 147 -3.75 44.84 15.63
C TYR A 147 -2.50 44.69 16.51
N SER A 148 -2.52 43.80 17.51
CA SER A 148 -1.37 43.59 18.41
C SER A 148 -0.11 43.07 17.70
N GLY A 149 -0.26 42.37 16.58
CA GLY A 149 0.86 41.93 15.75
C GLY A 149 1.69 40.78 16.34
N ASP A 150 1.15 40.07 17.33
CA ASP A 150 1.79 38.92 17.98
C ASP A 150 1.02 37.60 17.73
N GLU A 151 1.43 36.50 18.38
CA GLU A 151 0.74 35.21 18.27
C GLU A 151 -0.72 35.25 18.79
N ASN A 152 -1.05 36.18 19.69
CA ASN A 152 -2.41 36.37 20.16
C ASN A 152 -3.28 36.99 19.05
N ALA A 153 -2.72 37.87 18.21
CA ALA A 153 -3.41 38.32 16.99
C ALA A 153 -3.74 37.16 16.06
N VAL A 154 -2.78 36.24 15.83
CA VAL A 154 -3.00 35.06 14.99
C VAL A 154 -4.06 34.14 15.59
N SER A 155 -4.00 33.87 16.90
CA SER A 155 -5.02 33.09 17.60
C SER A 155 -6.41 33.72 17.49
N THR A 156 -6.49 35.05 17.63
CA THR A 156 -7.75 35.79 17.50
C THR A 156 -8.30 35.72 16.08
N MET A 157 -7.44 35.85 15.05
CA MET A 157 -7.83 35.68 13.65
C MET A 157 -8.31 34.26 13.34
N LEU A 158 -7.65 33.23 13.88
CA LEU A 158 -8.09 31.84 13.74
C LEU A 158 -9.46 31.62 14.37
N LYS A 159 -9.69 32.13 15.59
CA LYS A 159 -11.01 32.06 16.25
C LYS A 159 -12.11 32.76 15.45
N LEU A 160 -11.76 33.85 14.76
CA LEU A 160 -12.69 34.58 13.88
C LEU A 160 -13.05 33.78 12.62
N ILE A 161 -12.05 33.11 12.03
CA ILE A 161 -12.20 32.33 10.79
C ILE A 161 -12.93 31.02 11.04
N GLU A 162 -12.53 30.28 12.08
CA GLU A 162 -13.10 28.96 12.42
C GLU A 162 -14.42 29.08 13.19
N GLY A 163 -14.65 30.24 13.82
CA GLY A 163 -15.73 30.46 14.75
C GLY A 163 -15.39 29.91 16.14
N SER A 164 -15.71 30.68 17.18
CA SER A 164 -15.50 30.30 18.57
C SER A 164 -16.75 30.57 19.42
N GLU A 165 -17.00 29.70 20.39
CA GLU A 165 -18.04 29.89 21.42
C GLU A 165 -17.56 30.73 22.60
N GLU A 166 -16.27 31.09 22.62
CA GLU A 166 -15.72 31.98 23.62
C GLU A 166 -16.37 33.36 23.55
N LYS A 167 -16.63 33.92 24.74
CA LYS A 167 -17.12 35.28 24.88
C LYS A 167 -16.03 36.27 24.46
N THR A 168 -16.45 37.28 23.72
CA THR A 168 -15.57 38.37 23.30
C THR A 168 -15.32 39.31 24.47
N GLN A 169 -14.24 40.08 24.37
CA GLN A 169 -13.88 41.08 25.36
C GLN A 169 -13.98 42.47 24.74
N SER A 170 -14.37 43.45 25.53
CA SER A 170 -14.31 44.86 25.14
C SER A 170 -12.87 45.37 25.10
N VAL A 171 -12.69 46.59 24.60
CA VAL A 171 -11.41 47.32 24.63
C VAL A 171 -10.88 47.53 26.07
N SER A 172 -11.78 47.56 27.07
CA SER A 172 -11.43 47.68 28.49
C SER A 172 -11.17 46.32 29.19
N GLY A 173 -11.28 45.20 28.46
CA GLY A 173 -11.09 43.85 29.00
C GLY A 173 -12.32 43.26 29.70
N GLU A 174 -13.50 43.86 29.53
CA GLU A 174 -14.75 43.34 30.08
C GLU A 174 -15.30 42.22 29.21
N GLU A 175 -15.78 41.13 29.82
CA GLU A 175 -16.36 39.99 29.11
C GLU A 175 -17.79 40.32 28.65
N LEU A 176 -17.99 40.25 27.33
CA LEU A 176 -19.25 40.58 26.65
C LEU A 176 -20.10 39.33 26.43
N GLN A 177 -21.41 39.47 26.22
CA GLN A 177 -22.28 38.30 25.99
C GLN A 177 -22.18 37.74 24.57
N THR A 178 -21.50 38.47 23.69
CA THR A 178 -21.34 38.17 22.28
C THR A 178 -20.11 37.29 22.02
N SER A 179 -20.24 36.30 21.12
CA SER A 179 -19.21 35.31 20.79
C SER A 179 -18.70 35.45 19.35
N CYS A 180 -17.46 35.00 19.10
CA CYS A 180 -16.76 35.22 17.84
C CYS A 180 -17.18 34.21 16.75
N LYS A 181 -18.36 34.36 16.13
CA LYS A 181 -18.80 33.52 15.00
C LYS A 181 -19.20 34.38 13.79
N LEU A 182 -18.48 34.26 12.66
CA LEU A 182 -18.94 34.72 11.35
C LEU A 182 -19.58 33.56 10.59
N THR A 183 -20.79 33.18 10.98
CA THR A 183 -21.54 32.14 10.26
C THR A 183 -22.77 32.75 9.59
N ASP A 184 -22.61 33.40 8.43
CA ASP A 184 -23.52 33.30 7.28
C ASP A 184 -23.11 34.21 6.07
N PRO A 185 -23.42 33.83 4.81
CA PRO A 185 -23.08 34.62 3.59
C PRO A 185 -23.96 35.85 3.36
N TRP A 186 -25.01 36.02 4.16
CA TRP A 186 -25.90 37.18 4.10
C TRP A 186 -25.58 38.08 5.28
N LEU A 187 -25.14 39.30 4.97
CA LEU A 187 -25.16 40.40 5.92
C LEU A 187 -26.48 40.37 6.72
N TYR A 188 -26.35 40.60 8.02
CA TYR A 188 -27.35 40.68 9.09
C TYR A 188 -27.46 39.43 9.97
N LEU A 189 -27.31 39.69 11.28
CA LEU A 189 -27.73 38.87 12.41
C LEU A 189 -26.89 37.63 12.75
N CYS A 190 -25.95 37.82 13.69
CA CYS A 190 -26.04 37.26 15.06
C CYS A 190 -24.63 37.08 15.68
N PHE A 191 -24.07 38.15 16.24
CA PHE A 191 -23.34 38.00 17.50
C PHE A 191 -24.43 37.68 18.55
N ALA A 192 -24.51 36.42 18.94
CA ALA A 192 -25.72 35.84 19.53
C ALA A 192 -25.96 36.26 20.99
N ALA A 193 -26.68 37.36 21.20
CA ALA A 193 -27.53 37.55 22.38
C ALA A 193 -28.98 37.16 22.05
N GLY A 194 -29.22 35.88 21.74
CA GLY A 194 -30.54 35.23 21.88
C GLY A 194 -31.77 35.83 21.18
N LYS A 195 -31.65 36.76 20.23
CA LYS A 195 -32.79 37.33 19.50
C LYS A 195 -32.62 37.23 17.99
N LYS A 196 -33.35 36.28 17.40
CA LYS A 196 -33.67 36.29 15.96
C LYS A 196 -34.54 37.52 15.69
N LEU A 197 -34.00 38.51 14.98
CA LEU A 197 -34.84 39.48 14.27
C LEU A 197 -35.23 38.85 12.93
N THR A 198 -36.53 38.65 12.74
CA THR A 198 -37.12 38.22 11.48
C THR A 198 -37.07 39.34 10.45
N PRO A 199 -36.81 39.05 9.17
CA PRO A 199 -36.90 40.05 8.10
C PRO A 199 -38.37 40.41 7.79
N PRO A 200 -38.63 41.57 7.14
CA PRO A 200 -39.97 41.95 6.68
C PRO A 200 -40.52 40.98 5.62
#